data_AF-T1AQH4-F1
#
_entry.id   AF-T1AQH4-F1
#
_cell.length_a   1.000
_cell.length_b   1.000
_cell.length_c   1.000
_cell.angle_alpha   90.00
_cell.angle_beta   90.00
_cell.angle_gamma   90.00
#
_symmetry.space_group_name_H-M   'P 1'
#
loop_
_entity.id
_entity.type
_entity.pdbx_description
1 polymer ?
#
loop_
_entity_poly.entity_id
_entity_poly.type
_entity_poly.pdbx_seq_one_letter_code
_entity_poly.pdbx_strand_id
1 'polypeptide(L)'
;FLLFTSHRALKLAADWLPSRMPWPLFVQGSAPRHELLERFRASGHGVLLGAASFWEGVDVAGEALSVVAMDKLPFEAPGDPVLEARLRALREAGENPFASWQVPNAVIAFKQGAGRLIRGIDDRGVLVLCDPRLCARGYGKLFLASLPALPRSRRIEDVQAFFAAAAADVVVT
;
A
#
# COMPACT_ATOMS: atom_id res chain seq x y z
N PHE A 1 -4.74 6.38 -1.56
CA PHE A 1 -5.12 5.17 -0.80
C PHE A 1 -4.21 5.05 0.42
N LEU A 2 -4.78 4.76 1.60
CA LEU A 2 -4.04 4.36 2.80
C LEU A 2 -4.38 2.92 3.12
N LEU A 3 -3.35 2.09 3.26
CA LEU A 3 -3.49 0.65 3.27
C LEU A 3 -2.92 0.08 4.57
N PHE A 4 -3.77 -0.67 5.25
CA PHE A 4 -3.53 -1.14 6.59
C PHE A 4 -3.43 -2.65 6.63
N THR A 5 -2.43 -3.15 7.34
CA THR A 5 -2.27 -4.60 7.59
C THR A 5 -3.29 -5.20 8.56
N SER A 6 -4.12 -4.38 9.23
CA SER A 6 -5.17 -4.86 10.12
C SER A 6 -6.40 -3.97 10.14
N HIS A 7 -7.58 -4.57 10.34
CA HIS A 7 -8.84 -3.85 10.53
C HIS A 7 -8.80 -2.91 11.75
N ARG A 8 -8.06 -3.27 12.80
CA ARG A 8 -7.87 -2.41 13.98
C ARG A 8 -7.17 -1.10 13.60
N ALA A 9 -6.06 -1.17 12.85
CA ALA A 9 -5.34 0.02 12.42
C ALA A 9 -6.19 0.89 11.47
N LEU A 10 -6.93 0.24 10.56
CA LEU A 10 -7.88 0.93 9.69
C LEU A 10 -8.93 1.71 10.48
N LYS A 11 -9.57 1.08 11.47
CA LYS A 11 -10.58 1.72 12.31
C LYS A 11 -10.02 2.92 13.07
N LEU A 12 -8.82 2.76 13.67
CA LEU A 12 -8.15 3.86 14.37
C LEU A 12 -7.87 5.05 13.42
N ALA A 13 -7.45 4.78 12.19
CA ALA A 13 -7.26 5.83 11.20
C ALA A 13 -8.58 6.48 10.78
N ALA A 14 -9.64 5.69 10.59
CA ALA A 14 -10.97 6.19 10.25
C ALA A 14 -11.55 7.10 11.34
N ASP A 15 -11.27 6.83 12.61
CA ASP A 15 -11.70 7.66 13.74
C ASP A 15 -10.85 8.94 13.86
N TRP A 16 -9.56 8.88 13.51
CA TRP A 16 -8.61 9.97 13.74
C TRP A 16 -8.54 11.00 12.61
N LEU A 17 -8.66 10.58 11.35
CA LEU A 17 -8.43 11.42 10.17
C LEU A 17 -9.51 12.47 9.87
N PRO A 18 -10.82 12.26 10.12
CA PRO A 18 -11.86 13.22 9.73
C PRO A 18 -11.67 14.64 10.30
N SER A 19 -11.06 14.76 11.48
CA SER A 19 -10.80 16.06 12.12
C SER A 19 -9.51 16.75 11.63
N ARG A 20 -8.73 16.11 10.77
CA ARG A 20 -7.37 16.54 10.39
C ARG A 20 -7.16 16.75 8.90
N MET A 21 -8.13 16.40 8.07
CA MET A 21 -8.06 16.62 6.63
C MET A 21 -9.38 17.12 6.06
N PRO A 22 -9.34 17.99 5.03
CA PRO A 22 -10.53 18.49 4.37
C PRO A 22 -11.09 17.52 3.31
N TRP A 23 -10.41 16.41 3.04
CA TRP A 23 -10.74 15.49 1.94
C TRP A 23 -11.82 14.47 2.32
N PRO A 24 -12.71 14.10 1.37
CA PRO A 24 -13.68 13.03 1.58
C PRO A 24 -13.01 11.71 1.94
N LEU A 25 -13.50 11.05 3.00
CA LEU A 25 -12.95 9.79 3.48
C LEU A 25 -13.83 8.60 3.08
N PHE A 26 -13.25 7.61 2.42
CA PHE A 26 -13.90 6.37 2.00
C PHE A 26 -13.32 5.21 2.79
N VAL A 27 -14.11 4.58 3.65
CA VAL A 27 -13.61 3.58 4.61
C VAL A 27 -14.13 2.20 4.24
N GLN A 28 -13.23 1.23 4.06
CA GLN A 28 -13.65 -0.16 3.83
C GLN A 28 -14.60 -0.64 4.93
N GLY A 29 -15.73 -1.21 4.51
CA GLY A 29 -16.78 -1.70 5.40
C GLY A 29 -17.94 -0.72 5.59
N SER A 30 -17.83 0.55 5.15
CA SER A 30 -18.95 1.49 5.20
C SER A 30 -19.93 1.37 4.02
N ALA A 31 -19.48 0.80 2.90
CA ALA A 31 -20.30 0.50 1.73
C ALA A 31 -19.69 -0.69 0.95
N PRO A 32 -20.44 -1.32 0.02
CA PRO A 32 -19.91 -2.29 -0.91
C PRO A 32 -18.65 -1.79 -1.61
N ARG A 33 -17.70 -2.69 -1.85
CA ARG A 33 -16.38 -2.35 -2.40
C ARG A 33 -16.46 -1.61 -3.73
N HIS A 34 -17.30 -2.07 -4.66
CA HIS A 34 -17.44 -1.40 -5.97
C HIS A 34 -17.92 0.04 -5.78
N GLU A 35 -18.86 0.26 -4.87
CA GLU A 35 -19.47 1.56 -4.63
C GLU A 35 -18.47 2.53 -3.97
N LEU A 36 -17.66 2.05 -3.03
CA LEU A 36 -16.57 2.85 -2.45
C LEU A 36 -15.57 3.29 -3.51
N LEU A 37 -15.22 2.40 -4.44
CA LEU A 37 -14.28 2.70 -5.51
C LEU A 37 -14.86 3.71 -6.51
N GLU A 38 -16.13 3.55 -6.90
CA GLU A 38 -16.82 4.50 -7.79
C GLU A 38 -16.91 5.88 -7.14
N ARG A 39 -17.36 5.97 -5.89
CA ARG A 39 -17.44 7.24 -5.16
C ARG A 39 -16.07 7.89 -4.96
N PHE A 40 -15.04 7.09 -4.68
CA PHE A 40 -13.67 7.58 -4.57
C PHE A 40 -13.17 8.17 -5.89
N ARG A 41 -13.37 7.46 -7.01
CA ARG A 41 -13.00 7.95 -8.36
C ARG A 41 -13.74 9.23 -8.70
N ALA A 42 -15.05 9.27 -8.46
CA ALA A 42 -15.88 10.45 -8.72
C ALA A 42 -15.50 11.67 -7.86
N SER A 43 -14.91 11.45 -6.68
CA SER A 43 -14.47 12.53 -5.79
C SER A 43 -13.25 13.28 -6.34
N GLY A 44 -12.32 12.63 -7.06
CA GLY A 44 -11.09 13.23 -7.59
C GLY A 44 -10.04 13.67 -6.55
N HIS A 45 -10.42 13.91 -5.30
CA HIS A 45 -9.54 14.34 -4.20
C HIS A 45 -9.84 13.59 -2.89
N GLY A 46 -10.36 12.36 -3.00
CA GLY A 46 -10.73 11.53 -1.86
C GLY A 46 -9.54 10.81 -1.21
N VAL A 47 -9.75 10.34 0.01
CA VAL A 47 -8.83 9.42 0.70
C VAL A 47 -9.58 8.12 0.98
N LEU A 48 -9.10 7.01 0.40
CA LEU A 48 -9.63 5.68 0.67
C LEU A 48 -8.77 4.95 1.71
N LEU A 49 -9.41 4.44 2.77
CA LEU A 49 -8.82 3.57 3.78
C LEU A 49 -9.23 2.12 3.53
N GLY A 50 -8.26 1.23 3.33
CA GLY A 50 -8.50 -0.18 3.06
C GLY A 50 -7.50 -1.09 3.79
N ALA A 51 -7.90 -2.33 4.05
CA ALA A 51 -7.04 -3.37 4.58
C ALA A 51 -6.19 -4.01 3.48
N ALA A 52 -5.19 -4.82 3.86
CA ALA A 52 -4.31 -5.60 2.98
C ALA A 52 -5.04 -6.45 1.90
N SER A 53 -6.32 -6.76 2.08
CA SER A 53 -7.15 -7.47 1.10
C SER A 53 -7.92 -6.55 0.15
N PHE A 54 -8.06 -5.25 0.45
CA PHE A 54 -8.95 -4.34 -0.28
C PHE A 54 -8.54 -4.14 -1.75
N TRP A 55 -7.25 -4.02 -2.01
CA TRP A 55 -6.51 -3.99 -3.28
C TRP A 55 -6.48 -5.28 -4.11
N GLU A 56 -6.82 -6.45 -3.58
CA GLU A 56 -6.77 -7.70 -4.37
C GLU A 56 -7.82 -7.68 -5.49
N GLY A 57 -7.40 -7.37 -6.73
CA GLY A 57 -8.30 -7.23 -7.87
C GLY A 57 -8.96 -5.85 -8.02
N VAL A 58 -8.41 -4.78 -7.40
CA VAL A 58 -8.85 -3.40 -7.70
C VAL A 58 -8.07 -2.83 -8.88
N ASP A 59 -8.79 -2.26 -9.84
CA ASP A 59 -8.24 -1.50 -10.95
C ASP A 59 -8.67 -0.01 -10.89
N VAL A 60 -8.06 0.84 -10.06
CA VAL A 60 -8.25 2.31 -10.13
C VAL A 60 -7.26 2.95 -11.10
N ALA A 61 -7.68 3.17 -12.36
CA ALA A 61 -6.87 3.82 -13.38
C ALA A 61 -6.88 5.35 -13.31
N GLY A 62 -5.77 5.96 -13.73
CA GLY A 62 -5.60 7.40 -13.93
C GLY A 62 -5.17 8.19 -12.70
N GLU A 63 -5.24 9.52 -12.82
CA GLU A 63 -4.81 10.51 -11.82
C GLU A 63 -5.47 10.35 -10.43
N ALA A 64 -6.62 9.66 -10.39
CA ALA A 64 -7.36 9.39 -9.17
C ALA A 64 -6.54 8.64 -8.10
N LEU A 65 -5.44 7.96 -8.48
CA LEU A 65 -4.54 7.29 -7.55
C LEU A 65 -3.12 7.84 -7.60
N SER A 66 -2.92 9.07 -7.11
CA SER A 66 -1.59 9.71 -7.08
C SER A 66 -0.74 9.32 -5.86
N VAL A 67 -1.35 8.83 -4.76
CA VAL A 67 -0.63 8.40 -3.55
C VAL A 67 -1.14 7.08 -3.03
N VAL A 68 -0.22 6.14 -2.79
CA VAL A 68 -0.47 4.89 -2.07
C VAL A 68 0.42 4.86 -0.84
N ALA A 69 -0.16 4.77 0.35
CA ALA A 69 0.60 4.59 1.59
C ALA A 69 0.32 3.23 2.20
N MET A 70 1.38 2.51 2.57
CA MET A 70 1.29 1.24 3.30
C MET A 70 1.80 1.43 4.72
N ASP A 71 0.95 1.14 5.71
CA ASP A 71 1.31 1.30 7.12
C ASP A 71 2.43 0.33 7.55
N LYS A 72 2.38 -0.90 7.04
CA LYS A 72 3.30 -1.99 7.37
C LYS A 72 3.48 -2.92 6.17
N LEU A 73 4.56 -3.70 6.20
CA LEU A 73 4.79 -4.77 5.26
C LEU A 73 3.70 -5.86 5.36
N PRO A 74 3.19 -6.36 4.22
CA PRO A 74 2.04 -7.27 4.16
C PRO A 74 2.45 -8.71 4.48
N PHE A 75 2.85 -8.95 5.72
CA PHE A 75 3.02 -10.30 6.24
C PHE A 75 1.64 -10.92 6.53
N GLU A 76 1.51 -12.21 6.23
CA GLU A 76 0.31 -12.98 6.54
C GLU A 76 0.00 -12.92 8.04
N ALA A 77 -1.28 -12.73 8.38
CA ALA A 77 -1.71 -12.67 9.77
C ALA A 77 -1.61 -14.05 10.42
N PRO A 78 -1.18 -14.13 11.69
CA PRO A 78 -1.19 -15.39 12.42
C PRO A 78 -2.63 -15.86 12.64
N GLY A 79 -2.84 -17.18 12.65
CA GLY A 79 -4.14 -17.78 12.98
C GLY A 79 -4.86 -18.50 11.84
N ASP A 80 -4.27 -18.55 10.64
CA ASP A 80 -4.72 -19.48 9.59
C ASP A 80 -4.16 -20.89 9.91
N PRO A 81 -5.02 -21.90 10.19
CA PRO A 81 -4.57 -23.25 10.51
C PRO A 81 -3.74 -23.91 9.40
N VAL A 82 -4.03 -23.59 8.13
CA VAL A 82 -3.32 -24.12 6.97
C VAL A 82 -1.93 -23.51 6.88
N LEU A 83 -1.83 -22.19 7.10
CA LEU A 83 -0.54 -21.50 7.17
C LEU A 83 0.30 -22.07 8.32
N GLU A 84 -0.26 -22.20 9.52
CA GLU A 84 0.46 -22.73 10.68
C GLU A 84 0.97 -24.17 10.45
N ALA A 85 0.16 -25.02 9.82
CA ALA A 85 0.57 -26.38 9.45
C ALA A 85 1.74 -26.36 8.45
N ARG A 86 1.69 -25.48 7.43
CA ARG A 86 2.78 -25.32 6.46
C ARG A 86 4.06 -24.81 7.11
N LEU A 87 3.96 -23.80 7.98
CA LEU A 87 5.11 -23.25 8.71
C LEU A 87 5.70 -24.30 9.65
N ARG A 88 4.88 -25.16 10.27
CA ARG A 88 5.36 -26.28 11.10
C ARG A 88 6.14 -27.30 10.27
N ALA A 89 5.61 -27.74 9.13
CA ALA A 89 6.29 -28.70 8.26
C ALA A 89 7.67 -28.20 7.80
N LEU A 90 7.80 -26.91 7.46
CA LEU A 90 9.08 -26.29 7.11
C LEU A 90 10.07 -26.30 8.28
N ARG A 91 9.61 -26.05 9.52
CA ARG A 91 10.47 -26.14 10.72
C ARG A 91 10.94 -27.57 10.96
N GLU A 92 10.05 -28.55 10.80
CA GLU A 92 10.36 -29.99 10.95
C GLU A 92 11.38 -30.47 9.91
N ALA A 93 11.38 -29.87 8.71
CA ALA A 93 12.38 -30.09 7.67
C ALA A 93 13.74 -29.38 7.94
N GLY A 94 13.88 -28.66 9.06
CA GLY A 94 15.10 -27.92 9.40
C GLY A 94 15.26 -26.58 8.66
N GLU A 95 14.22 -26.10 7.98
CA GLU A 95 14.23 -24.82 7.30
C GLU A 95 13.80 -23.67 8.23
N ASN A 96 14.08 -22.44 7.81
CA ASN A 96 13.56 -21.24 8.45
C ASN A 96 12.34 -20.70 7.66
N PRO A 97 11.09 -20.96 8.11
CA PRO A 97 9.90 -20.57 7.37
C PRO A 97 9.77 -19.06 7.18
N PHE A 98 10.34 -18.26 8.10
CA PHE A 98 10.32 -16.81 7.95
C PHE A 98 11.07 -16.39 6.69
N ALA A 99 12.26 -16.95 6.47
CA ALA A 99 13.10 -16.63 5.34
C ALA A 99 12.67 -17.34 4.05
N SER A 100 12.29 -18.61 4.12
CA SER A 100 11.97 -19.43 2.93
C SER A 100 10.53 -19.27 2.43
N TRP A 101 9.60 -18.84 3.28
CA TRP A 101 8.18 -18.73 2.93
C TRP A 101 7.61 -17.33 3.15
N GLN A 102 7.63 -16.84 4.38
CA GLN A 102 6.89 -15.63 4.74
C GLN A 102 7.44 -14.37 4.06
N VAL A 103 8.77 -14.22 4.00
CA VAL A 103 9.41 -13.08 3.32
C VAL A 103 9.10 -13.10 1.81
N PRO A 104 9.31 -14.19 1.06
CA PRO A 104 8.92 -14.28 -0.34
C PRO A 104 7.44 -13.94 -0.60
N ASN A 105 6.52 -14.51 0.17
CA ASN A 105 5.08 -14.24 -0.02
C ASN A 105 4.72 -12.78 0.27
N ALA A 106 5.28 -12.20 1.34
CA ALA A 106 5.08 -10.79 1.64
C ALA A 106 5.65 -9.88 0.54
N VAL A 107 6.78 -10.24 -0.08
CA VAL A 107 7.34 -9.51 -1.24
C VAL A 107 6.42 -9.61 -2.46
N ILE A 108 5.82 -10.77 -2.73
CA ILE A 108 4.85 -10.93 -3.82
C ILE A 108 3.63 -10.04 -3.58
N ALA A 109 3.01 -10.13 -2.40
CA ALA A 109 1.85 -9.31 -2.04
C ALA A 109 2.18 -7.81 -2.11
N PHE A 110 3.36 -7.42 -1.62
CA PHE A 110 3.87 -6.05 -1.71
C PHE A 110 4.01 -5.57 -3.15
N LYS A 111 4.65 -6.37 -4.02
CA LYS A 111 4.81 -6.05 -5.45
C LYS A 111 3.46 -5.91 -6.15
N GLN A 112 2.50 -6.77 -5.84
CA GLN A 112 1.13 -6.67 -6.37
C GLN A 112 0.46 -5.38 -5.92
N GLY A 113 0.58 -5.00 -4.65
CA GLY A 113 0.03 -3.76 -4.12
C GLY A 113 0.67 -2.51 -4.73
N ALA A 114 2.00 -2.49 -4.84
CA ALA A 114 2.75 -1.38 -5.44
C ALA A 114 2.53 -1.25 -6.95
N GLY A 115 2.43 -2.36 -7.68
CA GLY A 115 2.18 -2.38 -9.12
C GLY A 115 0.80 -1.83 -9.53
N ARG A 116 -0.12 -1.59 -8.58
CA ARG A 116 -1.38 -0.89 -8.85
C ARG A 116 -1.25 0.63 -8.91
N LEU A 117 -0.16 1.19 -8.37
CA LEU A 117 0.14 2.62 -8.46
C LEU A 117 0.79 2.99 -9.79
N ILE A 118 1.55 2.07 -10.40
CA ILE A 118 2.36 2.32 -11.61
C ILE A 118 1.87 1.36 -12.69
N ARG A 119 0.90 1.77 -13.51
CA ARG A 119 0.22 0.89 -14.49
C ARG A 119 0.42 1.32 -15.93
N GLY A 120 0.73 2.60 -16.17
CA GLY A 120 1.11 3.15 -17.46
C GLY A 120 2.39 3.99 -17.37
N ILE A 121 2.94 4.35 -18.53
CA ILE A 121 4.09 5.25 -18.64
C ILE A 121 3.76 6.68 -18.19
N ASP A 122 2.48 7.04 -18.29
CA ASP A 122 1.95 8.34 -17.90
C ASP A 122 1.47 8.38 -16.44
N ASP A 123 1.44 7.23 -15.76
CA ASP A 123 1.01 7.16 -14.36
C ASP A 123 2.08 7.77 -13.46
N ARG A 124 1.65 8.75 -12.66
CA ARG A 124 2.52 9.50 -11.77
C ARG A 124 2.01 9.41 -10.34
N GLY A 125 2.84 8.90 -9.45
CA GLY A 125 2.44 8.80 -8.05
C GLY A 125 3.56 8.50 -7.08
N VAL A 126 3.22 8.55 -5.80
CA VAL A 126 4.14 8.34 -4.69
C VAL A 126 3.68 7.12 -3.88
N LEU A 127 4.60 6.17 -3.72
CA LEU A 127 4.47 5.04 -2.81
C LEU A 127 5.11 5.41 -1.47
N VAL A 128 4.29 5.56 -0.43
CA VAL A 128 4.74 5.84 0.94
C VAL A 128 4.81 4.53 1.72
N LEU A 129 5.97 4.23 2.28
CA LEU A 129 6.20 3.03 3.08
C LEU A 129 6.53 3.42 4.52
N CYS A 130 5.61 3.15 5.44
CA CYS A 130 5.73 3.58 6.83
C CYS A 130 6.42 2.55 7.74
N ASP A 131 6.85 1.40 7.20
CA ASP A 131 7.40 0.31 7.99
C ASP A 131 8.91 0.48 8.27
N PRO A 132 9.34 0.68 9.53
CA PRO A 132 10.76 0.84 9.84
C PRO A 132 11.60 -0.42 9.53
N ARG A 133 10.95 -1.60 9.43
CA ARG A 133 11.62 -2.87 9.12
C ARG A 133 12.24 -2.87 7.72
N LEU A 134 11.76 -2.02 6.81
CA LEU A 134 12.37 -1.84 5.48
C LEU A 134 13.85 -1.43 5.56
N CYS A 135 14.20 -0.62 6.56
CA CYS A 135 15.56 -0.11 6.73
C CYS A 135 16.31 -0.87 7.83
N ALA A 136 15.61 -1.31 8.88
CA ALA A 136 16.23 -1.92 10.05
C ALA A 136 16.54 -3.42 9.87
N ARG A 137 15.90 -4.12 8.93
CA ARG A 137 16.05 -5.58 8.74
C ARG A 137 16.68 -5.91 7.40
N GLY A 138 17.55 -6.92 7.39
CA GLY A 138 18.28 -7.36 6.20
C GLY A 138 17.38 -7.81 5.04
N TYR A 139 16.17 -8.31 5.32
CA TYR A 139 15.20 -8.67 4.30
C TYR A 139 14.49 -7.46 3.65
N GLY A 140 14.55 -6.28 4.27
CA GLY A 140 13.90 -5.07 3.74
C GLY A 140 14.40 -4.69 2.35
N LYS A 141 15.66 -5.01 2.05
CA LYS A 141 16.25 -4.85 0.71
C LYS A 141 15.53 -5.66 -0.38
N LEU A 142 14.93 -6.80 -0.04
CA LEU A 142 14.19 -7.64 -0.98
C LEU A 142 12.89 -6.96 -1.43
N PHE A 143 12.20 -6.28 -0.50
CA PHE A 143 11.02 -5.48 -0.82
C PHE A 143 11.38 -4.33 -1.75
N LEU A 144 12.43 -3.56 -1.43
CA LEU A 144 12.86 -2.44 -2.26
C LEU A 144 13.36 -2.88 -3.64
N ALA A 145 14.05 -4.02 -3.72
CA ALA A 145 14.50 -4.59 -4.99
C ALA A 145 13.38 -5.18 -5.83
N SER A 146 12.22 -5.47 -5.23
CA SER A 146 11.05 -5.99 -5.97
C SER A 146 10.30 -4.93 -6.77
N LEU A 147 10.56 -3.64 -6.48
CA LEU A 147 9.99 -2.50 -7.17
C LEU A 147 10.82 -2.14 -8.41
N PRO A 148 10.22 -1.43 -9.40
CA PRO A 148 10.99 -0.78 -10.46
C PRO A 148 12.07 0.16 -9.89
N ALA A 149 13.00 0.58 -10.74
CA ALA A 149 14.01 1.56 -10.38
C ALA A 149 13.37 2.94 -10.12
N LEU A 150 12.87 3.14 -8.90
CA LEU A 150 12.21 4.37 -8.46
C LEU A 150 13.17 5.21 -7.62
N PRO A 151 13.17 6.55 -7.78
CA PRO A 151 13.79 7.46 -6.83
C PRO A 151 13.22 7.23 -5.42
N ARG A 152 14.06 7.31 -4.40
CA ARG A 152 13.68 7.05 -3.01
C ARG A 152 14.04 8.26 -2.18
N SER A 153 13.11 8.69 -1.33
CA SER A 153 13.35 9.75 -0.37
C SER A 153 12.72 9.46 0.98
N ARG A 154 13.25 10.10 2.02
CA ARG A 154 12.68 10.17 3.38
C ARG A 154 12.23 11.59 3.74
N ARG A 155 12.34 12.53 2.80
CA ARG A 155 12.05 13.95 2.98
C ARG A 155 10.69 14.26 2.37
N ILE A 156 9.84 14.95 3.11
CA ILE A 156 8.52 15.33 2.62
C ILE A 156 8.64 16.38 1.50
N GLU A 157 9.71 17.15 1.51
CA GLU A 157 10.03 18.18 0.53
C GLU A 157 10.19 17.59 -0.87
N ASP A 158 10.73 16.37 -0.98
CA ASP A 158 10.90 15.69 -2.27
C ASP A 158 9.53 15.24 -2.85
N VAL A 159 8.58 14.88 -1.98
CA VAL A 159 7.20 14.55 -2.37
C VAL A 159 6.45 15.81 -2.82
N GLN A 160 6.62 16.91 -2.09
CA GLN A 160 6.05 18.21 -2.45
C GLN A 160 6.59 18.70 -3.80
N ALA A 161 7.92 18.65 -3.98
CA ALA A 161 8.58 19.02 -5.24
C ALA A 161 8.13 18.13 -6.40
N PHE A 162 7.98 16.82 -6.16
CA PHE A 162 7.41 15.91 -7.14
C PHE A 162 6.03 16.40 -7.60
N PHE A 163 5.05 16.58 -6.71
CA PHE A 163 3.73 17.04 -7.15
C PHE A 163 3.72 18.47 -7.73
N ALA A 164 4.55 19.38 -7.23
CA ALA A 164 4.66 20.75 -7.74
C ALA A 164 5.19 20.80 -9.18
N ALA A 165 6.15 19.96 -9.54
CA ALA A 165 6.71 19.93 -10.90
C ALA A 165 5.64 19.56 -11.95
N ALA A 166 4.70 18.67 -11.65
CA ALA A 166 3.61 18.37 -12.59
C ALA A 166 2.58 19.49 -12.71
N ALA A 167 2.32 20.24 -11.63
CA ALA A 167 1.44 21.40 -11.71
C ALA A 167 1.99 22.49 -12.63
N ALA A 168 3.31 22.57 -12.77
CA ALA A 168 3.98 23.50 -13.68
C ALA A 168 3.90 23.08 -15.17
N ASP A 169 3.73 21.78 -15.45
CA ASP A 169 3.57 21.26 -16.82
C ASP A 169 2.13 21.42 -17.36
N VAL A 170 1.16 21.81 -16.51
CA VAL A 170 -0.25 22.07 -16.87
C VAL A 170 -0.52 23.57 -17.06
N VAL A 171 0.42 24.31 -17.65
CA VAL A 171 0.13 25.65 -18.20
C VAL A 171 -0.39 25.45 -19.63
N VAL A 172 -1.69 25.20 -19.73
CA VAL A 172 -2.42 25.29 -21.01
C VAL A 172 -2.65 26.78 -21.29
N THR A 173 -1.99 27.30 -22.32
CA THR A 173 -2.32 28.60 -22.96
C THR A 173 -3.70 28.58 -23.58
#